data_AF-A0A1Y3N7E0-F1
#
_entry.id   AF-A0A1Y3N7E0-F1
#
_cell.length_a   1.000
_cell.length_b   1.000
_cell.length_c   1.000
_cell.angle_alpha   90.00
_cell.angle_beta   90.00
_cell.angle_gamma   90.00
#
_symmetry.space_group_name_H-M   'P 1'
#
loop_
_entity.id
_entity.type
_entity.pdbx_description
1 polymer ?
#
loop_
_entity_poly.entity_id
_entity_poly.type
_entity_poly.pdbx_seq_one_letter_code
_entity_poly.pdbx_strand_id
1 'polypeptide(L)'
;MSENYYEFAIEDWNKDKSSHNSSFFKIGDYEWRIYVYPNENNFLKFELYLYSSLKDTEYINANCVFFIRNSNGISFYKAKEYSPKCLNEKNDEIVFNNFIKAEELIINNEYSNRPLIENNKVVVGVYLRLYKDKVLININNTSKLIVYDEEIAEVNSQSGEKKISVTDFLKMSENETQKYDSVVFYKVRINNNFAINYIWKLKDSVDLTFNNCICVDGTTYKDLFASTDVSNLRMISCGLTNDEAIYIVCNLYPYTLNSVTFTNEKLDKELLVNTIFQNSSLSRDILILN
;
A
#
# COMPACT_ATOMS: atom_id res chain seq x y z
N MET A 1 -4.03 -15.09 9.00
CA MET A 1 -4.57 -13.72 9.02
C MET A 1 -5.55 -13.66 10.18
N SER A 2 -5.46 -12.65 11.03
CA SER A 2 -6.35 -12.49 12.18
C SER A 2 -6.90 -11.08 12.17
N GLU A 3 -8.20 -10.92 12.33
CA GLU A 3 -8.83 -9.60 12.41
C GLU A 3 -9.88 -9.59 13.50
N ASN A 4 -9.97 -8.47 14.22
CA ASN A 4 -10.98 -8.27 15.26
C ASN A 4 -11.08 -6.77 15.58
N TYR A 5 -12.06 -6.41 16.40
CA TYR A 5 -12.15 -5.08 16.99
C TYR A 5 -12.20 -5.15 18.51
N TYR A 6 -11.82 -4.05 19.14
CA TYR A 6 -11.90 -3.86 20.58
C TYR A 6 -12.41 -2.46 20.88
N GLU A 7 -13.29 -2.34 21.86
CA GLU A 7 -13.80 -1.06 22.36
C GLU A 7 -13.75 -1.00 23.88
N PHE A 8 -13.60 0.19 24.42
CA PHE A 8 -13.76 0.43 25.85
C PHE A 8 -14.43 1.79 26.10
N ALA A 9 -15.26 1.83 27.14
CA ALA A 9 -15.91 3.05 27.58
C ALA A 9 -14.95 3.86 28.46
N ILE A 10 -14.85 5.16 28.18
CA ILE A 10 -14.20 6.11 29.05
C ILE A 10 -15.31 6.82 29.81
N GLU A 11 -15.37 6.48 31.10
CA GLU A 11 -16.18 7.15 32.09
C GLU A 11 -15.43 8.39 32.59
N ASP A 12 -16.17 9.41 33.00
CA ASP A 12 -15.60 10.65 33.52
C ASP A 12 -14.61 11.37 32.57
N TRP A 13 -14.92 11.47 31.27
CA TRP A 13 -14.04 12.04 30.23
C TRP A 13 -13.35 13.36 30.62
N ASN A 14 -14.04 14.25 31.33
CA ASN A 14 -13.53 15.56 31.73
C ASN A 14 -12.63 15.56 32.99
N LYS A 15 -12.52 14.44 33.71
CA LYS A 15 -11.88 14.39 35.04
C LYS A 15 -10.35 14.44 34.96
N ASP A 16 -9.76 13.79 33.96
CA ASP A 16 -8.31 13.71 33.79
C ASP A 16 -7.92 14.09 32.36
N LYS A 17 -7.29 15.27 32.21
CA LYS A 17 -6.87 15.79 30.90
C LYS A 17 -5.58 15.16 30.35
N SER A 18 -4.96 14.24 31.09
CA SER A 18 -3.66 13.65 30.72
C SER A 18 -3.83 12.55 29.67
N SER A 19 -4.40 11.41 30.05
CA SER A 19 -4.63 10.28 29.16
C SER A 19 -5.58 9.26 29.78
N HIS A 20 -6.30 8.52 28.94
CA HIS A 20 -7.03 7.32 29.31
C HIS A 20 -6.38 6.11 28.64
N ASN A 21 -6.44 4.94 29.27
CA ASN A 21 -5.93 3.71 28.68
C ASN A 21 -6.95 2.57 28.81
N SER A 22 -6.92 1.67 27.83
CA SER A 22 -7.70 0.45 27.91
C SER A 22 -7.07 -0.54 28.88
N SER A 23 -7.85 -1.55 29.28
CA SER A 23 -7.28 -2.84 29.69
C SER A 23 -6.51 -3.47 28.53
N PHE A 24 -5.63 -4.43 28.84
CA PHE A 24 -5.02 -5.27 27.81
C PHE A 24 -6.09 -6.11 27.11
N PHE A 25 -5.96 -6.25 25.80
CA PHE A 25 -6.87 -7.06 24.98
C PHE A 25 -6.10 -7.83 23.91
N LYS A 26 -6.72 -8.87 23.35
CA LYS A 26 -6.07 -9.74 22.37
C LYS A 26 -6.72 -9.64 21.00
N ILE A 27 -5.89 -9.51 19.97
CA ILE A 27 -6.27 -9.65 18.57
C ILE A 27 -5.20 -10.52 17.90
N GLY A 28 -5.60 -11.65 17.35
CA GLY A 28 -4.66 -12.73 16.98
C GLY A 28 -4.01 -13.34 18.22
N ASP A 29 -2.71 -13.62 18.13
CA ASP A 29 -1.91 -14.15 19.25
C ASP A 29 -1.23 -13.05 20.07
N TYR A 30 -1.62 -11.80 19.84
CA TYR A 30 -0.93 -10.62 20.34
C TYR A 30 -1.80 -9.83 21.30
N GLU A 31 -1.16 -9.27 22.32
CA GLU A 31 -1.73 -8.46 23.37
C GLU A 31 -1.47 -6.98 23.09
N TRP A 32 -2.52 -6.18 23.19
CA TRP A 32 -2.55 -4.79 22.77
C TRP A 32 -3.10 -3.91 23.87
N ARG A 33 -2.78 -2.62 23.80
CA ARG A 33 -3.38 -1.60 24.66
C ARG A 33 -3.54 -0.28 23.92
N ILE A 34 -4.68 0.37 24.10
CA ILE A 34 -4.97 1.70 23.53
C ILE A 34 -4.72 2.76 24.59
N TYR A 35 -4.06 3.84 24.19
CA TYR A 35 -3.94 5.09 24.93
C TYR A 35 -4.65 6.19 24.16
N VAL A 36 -5.35 7.04 24.91
CA VAL A 36 -6.15 8.15 24.38
C VAL A 36 -5.76 9.41 25.11
N TYR A 37 -5.35 10.43 24.36
CA TYR A 37 -4.98 11.73 24.88
C TYR A 37 -6.04 12.74 24.43
N PRO A 38 -6.96 13.16 25.30
CA PRO A 38 -8.14 13.94 24.93
C PRO A 38 -7.86 15.27 24.22
N ASN A 39 -6.70 15.88 24.47
CA ASN A 39 -6.40 17.24 24.04
C ASN A 39 -4.89 17.49 23.83
N GLU A 40 -4.21 16.59 23.14
CA GLU A 40 -2.82 16.78 22.74
C GLU A 40 -2.76 17.77 21.57
N ASN A 41 -2.20 18.96 21.79
CA ASN A 41 -2.13 20.03 20.78
C ASN A 41 -3.49 20.41 20.15
N ASN A 42 -4.57 20.41 20.94
CA ASN A 42 -5.97 20.64 20.52
C ASN A 42 -6.62 19.51 19.72
N PHE A 43 -5.96 18.35 19.62
CA PHE A 43 -6.50 17.17 18.96
C PHE A 43 -6.65 16.01 19.95
N LEU A 44 -7.60 15.15 19.65
CA LEU A 44 -7.62 13.80 20.17
C LEU A 44 -6.50 13.00 19.51
N LYS A 45 -5.63 12.43 20.32
CA LYS A 45 -4.56 11.53 19.88
C LYS A 45 -4.84 10.12 20.37
N PHE A 46 -4.60 9.15 19.49
CA PHE A 46 -4.61 7.72 19.81
C PHE A 46 -3.20 7.15 19.70
N GLU A 47 -2.87 6.24 20.62
CA GLU A 47 -1.74 5.34 20.48
C GLU A 47 -2.23 3.92 20.73
N LEU A 48 -1.72 2.97 19.95
CA LEU A 48 -1.97 1.56 20.11
C LEU A 48 -0.62 0.86 20.23
N TYR A 49 -0.39 0.24 21.38
CA TYR A 49 0.84 -0.49 21.67
C TYR A 49 0.61 -1.99 21.57
N LEU A 50 1.59 -2.66 20.97
CA LEU A 50 1.76 -4.10 20.99
C LEU A 50 2.61 -4.49 22.19
N TYR A 51 1.99 -5.07 23.21
CA TYR A 51 2.67 -5.47 24.45
C TYR A 51 3.22 -6.89 24.43
N SER A 52 2.79 -7.72 23.47
CA SER A 52 3.41 -9.02 23.28
C SER A 52 4.86 -8.88 22.87
N SER A 53 5.74 -9.58 23.59
CA SER A 53 7.15 -9.68 23.23
C SER A 53 7.29 -10.37 21.88
N LEU A 54 7.52 -9.57 20.83
CA LEU A 54 7.96 -10.10 19.55
C LEU A 54 9.40 -10.57 19.69
N LYS A 55 9.72 -11.69 19.06
CA LYS A 55 11.12 -12.09 18.87
C LYS A 55 11.77 -11.11 17.90
N ASP A 56 13.09 -10.92 17.99
CA ASP A 56 13.86 -10.02 17.11
C ASP A 56 13.62 -10.26 15.61
N THR A 57 13.25 -11.51 15.25
CA THR A 57 12.98 -11.94 13.86
C THR A 57 11.50 -11.90 13.48
N GLU A 58 10.61 -11.55 14.40
CA GLU A 58 9.17 -11.54 14.18
C GLU A 58 8.69 -10.16 13.76
N TYR A 59 7.87 -10.14 12.71
CA TYR A 59 7.26 -8.93 12.17
C TYR A 59 5.76 -9.14 12.03
N ILE A 60 4.99 -8.09 12.30
CA ILE A 60 3.54 -8.09 12.12
C ILE A 60 3.16 -6.91 11.24
N ASN A 61 2.53 -7.18 10.12
CA ASN A 61 1.87 -6.12 9.35
C ASN A 61 0.45 -5.92 9.89
N ALA A 62 0.08 -4.68 10.16
CA ALA A 62 -1.21 -4.33 10.73
C ALA A 62 -1.88 -3.20 9.93
N ASN A 63 -3.13 -3.42 9.53
CA ASN A 63 -4.05 -2.35 9.12
C ASN A 63 -4.91 -1.98 10.32
N CYS A 64 -5.08 -0.69 10.55
CA CYS A 64 -5.70 -0.17 11.76
C CYS A 64 -6.74 0.91 11.43
N VAL A 65 -7.91 0.81 12.04
CA VAL A 65 -8.93 1.87 12.02
C VAL A 65 -9.25 2.24 13.46
N PHE A 66 -8.92 3.46 13.85
CA PHE A 66 -9.34 4.02 15.13
C PHE A 66 -10.76 4.59 15.00
N PHE A 67 -11.55 4.45 16.05
CA PHE A 67 -12.86 5.07 16.10
C PHE A 67 -13.24 5.58 17.50
N ILE A 68 -14.15 6.54 17.49
CA ILE A 68 -14.81 7.10 18.67
C ILE A 68 -16.31 7.15 18.40
N ARG A 69 -17.13 6.75 19.36
CA ARG A 69 -18.59 6.74 19.25
C ARG A 69 -19.25 7.22 20.51
N ASN A 70 -20.46 7.74 20.36
CA ASN A 70 -21.30 8.10 21.50
C ASN A 70 -21.67 6.84 22.32
N SER A 71 -21.68 7.00 23.64
CA SER A 71 -21.92 5.91 24.59
C SER A 71 -23.36 5.40 24.56
N ASN A 72 -24.33 6.25 24.20
CA ASN A 72 -25.76 5.96 24.16
C ASN A 72 -26.26 5.54 22.77
N GLY A 73 -25.40 5.49 21.75
CA GLY A 73 -25.81 5.16 20.38
C GLY A 73 -24.67 4.70 19.47
N ILE A 74 -24.82 3.52 18.86
CA ILE A 74 -23.83 2.95 17.94
C ILE A 74 -23.81 3.64 16.56
N SER A 75 -24.90 4.31 16.18
CA SER A 75 -25.04 4.96 14.87
C SER A 75 -24.25 6.26 14.74
N PHE A 76 -23.69 6.77 15.85
CA PHE A 76 -22.97 8.03 15.86
C PHE A 76 -21.52 7.84 16.25
N TYR A 77 -20.65 7.82 15.24
CA TYR A 77 -19.23 7.58 15.40
C TYR A 77 -18.40 8.39 14.39
N LYS A 78 -17.11 8.52 14.69
CA LYS A 78 -16.08 8.95 13.75
C LYS A 78 -15.03 7.87 13.70
N ALA A 79 -14.61 7.49 12.51
CA ALA A 79 -13.57 6.50 12.28
C ALA A 79 -12.55 7.05 11.28
N LYS A 80 -11.27 6.71 11.47
CA LYS A 80 -10.21 7.02 10.52
C LYS A 80 -9.29 5.82 10.37
N GLU A 81 -9.02 5.47 9.12
CA GLU A 81 -8.01 4.47 8.78
C GLU A 81 -6.61 5.06 8.96
N TYR A 82 -5.70 4.23 9.44
CA TYR A 82 -4.28 4.48 9.51
C TYR A 82 -3.57 3.62 8.47
N SER A 83 -2.55 4.19 7.81
CA SER A 83 -1.77 3.47 6.80
C SER A 83 -1.22 2.15 7.36
N PRO A 84 -1.16 1.07 6.56
CA PRO A 84 -0.57 -0.19 6.98
C PRO A 84 0.81 0.01 7.65
N LYS A 85 1.01 -0.60 8.81
CA LYS A 85 2.27 -0.48 9.58
C LYS A 85 2.88 -1.86 9.86
N CYS A 86 4.19 -1.98 9.62
CA CYS A 86 4.98 -3.13 10.03
C CYS A 86 5.53 -2.89 11.45
N LEU A 87 5.17 -3.78 12.36
CA LEU A 87 5.56 -3.75 13.77
C LEU A 87 6.63 -4.80 14.05
N ASN A 88 7.57 -4.45 14.92
CA ASN A 88 8.64 -5.31 15.43
C ASN A 88 9.02 -4.90 16.86
N GLU A 89 9.98 -5.58 17.47
CA GLU A 89 10.44 -5.29 18.85
C GLU A 89 10.83 -3.82 19.10
N LYS A 90 11.35 -3.12 18.09
CA LYS A 90 11.79 -1.71 18.20
C LYS A 90 10.73 -0.70 17.79
N ASN A 91 9.65 -1.15 17.16
CA ASN A 91 8.59 -0.32 16.61
C ASN A 91 7.27 -1.06 16.81
N ASP A 92 6.80 -1.03 18.03
CA ASP A 92 5.67 -1.80 18.56
C ASP A 92 4.39 -0.93 18.71
N GLU A 93 4.42 0.33 18.26
CA GLU A 93 3.32 1.27 18.42
C GLU A 93 2.71 1.72 17.09
N ILE A 94 1.42 2.05 17.08
CA ILE A 94 0.72 2.79 16.02
C ILE A 94 0.21 4.08 16.64
N VAL A 95 0.62 5.24 16.11
CA VAL A 95 0.32 6.56 16.67
C VAL A 95 -0.47 7.40 15.68
N PHE A 96 -1.65 7.88 16.11
CA PHE A 96 -2.51 8.79 15.36
C PHE A 96 -2.63 10.13 16.11
N ASN A 97 -1.76 11.09 15.77
CA ASN A 97 -1.66 12.37 16.49
C ASN A 97 -2.87 13.29 16.34
N ASN A 98 -3.46 13.38 15.15
CA ASN A 98 -4.50 14.37 14.84
C ASN A 98 -5.81 13.70 14.42
N PHE A 99 -6.40 12.89 15.30
CA PHE A 99 -7.59 12.10 14.96
C PHE A 99 -8.80 13.01 14.73
N ILE A 100 -9.16 13.87 15.67
CA ILE A 100 -10.23 14.86 15.55
C ILE A 100 -9.90 16.04 16.45
N LYS A 101 -10.35 17.26 16.11
CA LYS A 101 -10.19 18.39 17.04
C LYS A 101 -10.98 18.13 18.31
N ALA A 102 -10.40 18.49 19.46
CA ALA A 102 -11.03 18.25 20.76
C ALA A 102 -12.40 18.96 20.89
N GLU A 103 -12.53 20.16 20.32
CA GLU A 103 -13.80 20.92 20.30
C GLU A 103 -14.93 20.22 19.54
N GLU A 104 -14.60 19.44 18.48
CA GLU A 104 -15.62 18.73 17.69
C GLU A 104 -16.24 17.56 18.45
N LEU A 105 -15.65 17.11 19.55
CA LEU A 105 -16.17 16.01 20.36
C LEU A 105 -17.47 16.36 21.10
N ILE A 106 -17.70 17.65 21.36
CA ILE A 106 -18.84 18.18 22.11
C ILE A 106 -19.86 18.91 21.21
N ILE A 107 -19.57 19.07 19.92
CA ILE A 107 -20.47 19.70 18.96
C ILE A 107 -21.54 18.69 18.55
N ASN A 108 -22.80 19.13 18.55
CA ASN A 108 -23.90 18.32 18.03
C ASN A 108 -23.69 18.07 16.53
N ASN A 109 -23.75 16.80 16.14
CA ASN A 109 -23.76 16.45 14.73
C ASN A 109 -25.09 16.80 14.06
N GLU A 110 -25.04 17.25 12.81
CA GLU A 110 -26.21 17.69 12.05
C GLU A 110 -27.29 16.59 11.88
N TYR A 111 -26.90 15.32 11.82
CA TYR A 111 -27.81 14.20 11.58
C TYR A 111 -28.44 13.66 12.87
N SER A 112 -27.65 13.49 13.92
CA SER A 112 -28.12 12.90 15.19
C SER A 112 -28.60 13.94 16.19
N ASN A 113 -28.23 15.22 15.99
CA ASN A 113 -28.33 16.29 16.98
C ASN A 113 -27.73 15.88 18.34
N ARG A 114 -26.67 15.08 18.32
CA ARG A 114 -25.96 14.60 19.51
C ARG A 114 -24.45 14.77 19.36
N PRO A 115 -23.73 15.05 20.47
CA PRO A 115 -22.28 15.10 20.51
C PRO A 115 -21.66 13.70 20.67
N LEU A 116 -20.34 13.56 20.46
CA LEU A 116 -19.65 12.28 20.62
C LEU A 116 -19.50 11.97 22.12
N ILE A 117 -19.22 12.98 22.92
CA ILE A 117 -19.20 12.89 24.38
C ILE A 117 -20.57 13.31 24.92
N GLU A 118 -21.24 12.38 25.59
CA GLU A 118 -22.54 12.63 26.22
C GLU A 118 -22.51 12.09 27.65
N ASN A 119 -23.08 12.83 28.61
CA ASN A 119 -23.06 12.49 30.03
C ASN A 119 -21.66 12.22 30.59
N ASN A 120 -20.64 12.94 30.10
CA ASN A 120 -19.23 12.75 30.46
C ASN A 120 -18.69 11.36 30.10
N LYS A 121 -19.30 10.70 29.10
CA LYS A 121 -18.96 9.35 28.65
C LYS A 121 -18.74 9.32 27.16
N VAL A 122 -17.81 8.47 26.73
CA VAL A 122 -17.58 8.16 25.32
C VAL A 122 -17.05 6.75 25.18
N VAL A 123 -17.25 6.12 24.03
CA VAL A 123 -16.64 4.83 23.71
C VAL A 123 -15.61 5.04 22.62
N VAL A 124 -14.43 4.49 22.82
CA VAL A 124 -13.34 4.50 21.85
C VAL A 124 -12.97 3.07 21.50
N GLY A 125 -12.38 2.87 20.34
CA GLY A 125 -11.96 1.54 19.94
C GLY A 125 -11.06 1.52 18.74
N VAL A 126 -10.66 0.31 18.38
CA VAL A 126 -9.82 0.01 17.24
C VAL A 126 -10.34 -1.24 16.54
N TYR A 127 -10.33 -1.21 15.21
CA TYR A 127 -10.39 -2.40 14.37
C TYR A 127 -8.99 -2.69 13.86
N LEU A 128 -8.51 -3.92 14.07
CA LEU A 128 -7.20 -4.37 13.62
C LEU A 128 -7.33 -5.57 12.70
N ARG A 129 -6.60 -5.51 11.59
CA ARG A 129 -6.38 -6.64 10.70
C ARG A 129 -4.89 -6.92 10.62
N LEU A 130 -4.51 -8.10 11.11
CA LEU A 130 -3.14 -8.55 11.26
C LEU A 130 -2.78 -9.56 10.18
N TYR A 131 -1.64 -9.29 9.54
CA TYR A 131 -1.02 -10.15 8.56
C TYR A 131 0.32 -10.59 9.13
N LYS A 132 0.41 -11.88 9.46
CA LYS A 132 1.71 -12.54 9.55
C LYS A 132 2.10 -12.82 8.12
N ASP A 133 2.90 -11.94 7.54
CA ASP A 133 3.67 -12.38 6.40
C ASP A 133 4.53 -13.54 6.88
N LYS A 134 4.63 -14.60 6.08
CA LYS A 134 5.65 -15.63 6.28
C LYS A 134 6.99 -14.98 5.96
N VAL A 135 7.49 -14.14 6.87
CA VAL A 135 8.82 -13.58 6.78
C VAL A 135 9.80 -14.67 7.21
N LEU A 136 10.67 -15.00 6.26
CA LEU A 136 11.75 -15.96 6.32
C LEU A 136 12.63 -15.72 7.56
N ILE A 137 12.78 -16.75 8.38
CA ILE A 137 13.70 -16.71 9.51
C ILE A 137 15.11 -16.98 8.98
N ASN A 138 15.98 -15.98 9.12
CA ASN A 138 17.41 -16.11 8.90
C ASN A 138 18.02 -16.81 10.14
N ILE A 139 18.47 -18.06 10.01
CA ILE A 139 19.15 -18.76 11.11
C ILE A 139 20.47 -19.37 10.60
N ASN A 140 21.57 -18.76 11.05
CA ASN A 140 22.89 -19.34 11.32
C ASN A 140 23.67 -20.00 10.14
N ASN A 141 24.30 -19.15 9.34
CA ASN A 141 25.69 -19.27 8.87
C ASN A 141 26.18 -20.56 8.17
N THR A 142 25.31 -21.43 7.64
CA THR A 142 25.66 -22.30 6.50
C THR A 142 24.45 -22.48 5.59
N SER A 143 24.14 -21.42 4.84
CA SER A 143 23.04 -21.36 3.89
C SER A 143 23.45 -21.98 2.56
N LYS A 144 22.91 -23.17 2.26
CA LYS A 144 22.69 -23.57 0.88
C LYS A 144 21.41 -22.86 0.42
N LEU A 145 21.63 -21.72 -0.26
CA LEU A 145 20.65 -20.88 -0.92
C LEU A 145 19.60 -21.69 -1.71
N ILE A 146 18.33 -21.50 -1.40
CA ILE A 146 17.30 -21.38 -2.46
C ILE A 146 16.74 -19.98 -2.29
N VAL A 147 17.40 -19.03 -2.96
CA VAL A 147 16.99 -17.64 -3.10
C VAL A 147 15.64 -17.65 -3.81
N TYR A 148 14.62 -17.04 -3.21
CA TYR A 148 13.59 -16.44 -4.06
C TYR A 148 14.21 -15.15 -4.57
N ASP A 149 14.48 -15.13 -5.88
CA ASP A 149 15.24 -14.09 -6.58
C ASP A 149 14.91 -12.70 -6.03
N GLU A 150 15.95 -11.95 -5.66
CA GLU A 150 15.81 -10.53 -5.32
C GLU A 150 14.95 -9.84 -6.39
N GLU A 151 14.05 -8.95 -5.97
CA GLU A 151 13.37 -8.05 -6.89
C GLU A 151 14.45 -7.13 -7.49
N ILE A 152 14.89 -7.49 -8.68
CA ILE A 152 15.97 -6.83 -9.39
C ILE A 152 15.36 -5.96 -10.48
N ALA A 153 15.87 -4.73 -10.55
CA ALA A 153 15.79 -3.92 -11.74
C ALA A 153 17.13 -4.03 -12.49
N GLU A 154 17.08 -4.55 -13.71
CA GLU A 154 18.21 -4.50 -14.63
C GLU A 154 18.06 -3.24 -15.47
N VAL A 155 19.03 -2.34 -15.36
CA VAL A 155 19.03 -1.06 -16.06
C VAL A 155 20.17 -1.05 -17.07
N ASN A 156 19.88 -0.66 -18.31
CA ASN A 156 20.90 -0.53 -19.36
C ASN A 156 21.06 0.91 -19.80
N SER A 157 22.31 1.34 -19.95
CA SER A 157 22.69 2.62 -20.54
C SER A 157 23.87 2.44 -21.49
N GLN A 158 24.30 3.53 -22.15
CA GLN A 158 25.51 3.54 -22.97
C GLN A 158 26.79 3.05 -22.25
N SER A 159 26.83 3.13 -20.91
CA SER A 159 27.97 2.66 -20.10
C SER A 159 27.91 1.17 -19.75
N GLY A 160 26.85 0.46 -20.13
CA GLY A 160 26.66 -0.98 -19.90
C GLY A 160 25.43 -1.31 -19.05
N GLU A 161 25.26 -2.61 -18.83
CA GLU A 161 24.20 -3.20 -17.99
C GLU A 161 24.57 -3.11 -16.51
N LYS A 162 23.59 -2.75 -15.67
CA LYS A 162 23.74 -2.75 -14.22
C LYS A 162 22.51 -3.38 -13.57
N LYS A 163 22.74 -4.31 -12.65
CA LYS A 163 21.69 -4.84 -11.77
C LYS A 163 21.63 -4.02 -10.49
N ILE A 164 20.45 -3.57 -10.13
CA ILE A 164 20.20 -2.83 -8.88
C ILE A 164 18.93 -3.37 -8.23
N SER A 165 18.81 -3.21 -6.91
CA SER A 165 17.56 -3.54 -6.24
C SER A 165 16.45 -2.59 -6.69
N VAL A 166 15.21 -3.06 -6.77
CA VAL A 166 14.05 -2.19 -7.07
C VAL A 166 13.93 -1.06 -6.05
N THR A 167 14.24 -1.34 -4.78
CA THR A 167 14.21 -0.31 -3.73
C THR A 167 15.22 0.80 -4.00
N ASP A 168 16.42 0.46 -4.45
CA ASP A 168 17.43 1.46 -4.79
C ASP A 168 17.04 2.21 -6.05
N PHE A 169 16.49 1.54 -7.07
CA PHE A 169 15.96 2.20 -8.27
C PHE A 169 14.91 3.26 -7.92
N LEU A 170 13.93 2.94 -7.07
CA LEU A 170 12.87 3.88 -6.68
C LEU A 170 13.40 5.09 -5.89
N LYS A 171 14.55 4.96 -5.22
CA LYS A 171 15.22 6.06 -4.50
C LYS A 171 16.05 6.95 -5.41
N MET A 172 16.41 6.49 -6.61
CA MET A 172 17.21 7.28 -7.55
C MET A 172 16.45 8.55 -7.93
N SER A 173 17.17 9.66 -8.11
CA SER A 173 16.59 10.89 -8.63
C SER A 173 16.15 10.73 -10.09
N GLU A 174 15.30 11.63 -10.57
CA GLU A 174 14.88 11.67 -11.97
C GLU A 174 16.08 11.78 -12.93
N ASN A 175 17.03 12.68 -12.63
CA ASN A 175 18.25 12.84 -13.42
C ASN A 175 19.13 11.58 -13.48
N GLU A 176 19.06 10.71 -12.46
CA GLU A 176 19.82 9.46 -12.45
C GLU A 176 19.12 8.37 -13.27
N THR A 177 17.79 8.32 -13.20
CA THR A 177 16.97 7.32 -13.89
C THR A 177 16.81 7.62 -15.37
N GLN A 178 16.81 8.90 -15.76
CA GLN A 178 16.82 9.34 -17.16
C GLN A 178 18.09 8.96 -17.95
N LYS A 179 19.12 8.43 -17.29
CA LYS A 179 20.35 7.93 -17.95
C LYS A 179 20.18 6.54 -18.55
N TYR A 180 19.09 5.85 -18.25
CA TYR A 180 18.83 4.50 -18.72
C TYR A 180 17.94 4.52 -19.96
N ASP A 181 18.39 3.81 -20.98
CA ASP A 181 17.63 3.64 -22.22
C ASP A 181 16.67 2.45 -22.13
N SER A 182 16.93 1.50 -21.21
CA SER A 182 16.00 0.42 -20.89
C SER A 182 16.00 0.03 -19.41
N VAL A 183 14.85 -0.43 -18.93
CA VAL A 183 14.65 -0.95 -17.57
C VAL A 183 13.84 -2.25 -17.62
N VAL A 184 14.36 -3.28 -16.95
CA VAL A 184 13.70 -4.58 -16.79
C VAL A 184 13.44 -4.85 -15.32
N PHE A 185 12.18 -5.01 -14.95
CA PHE A 185 11.74 -5.40 -13.62
C PHE A 185 11.49 -6.91 -13.57
N TYR A 186 12.18 -7.64 -12.70
CA TYR A 186 12.02 -9.08 -12.55
C TYR A 186 11.34 -9.43 -11.21
N LYS A 187 10.25 -10.21 -11.29
CA LYS A 187 9.52 -10.75 -10.12
C LYS A 187 9.04 -9.71 -9.11
N VAL A 188 8.79 -8.48 -9.56
CA VAL A 188 8.43 -7.36 -8.68
C VAL A 188 6.97 -7.41 -8.25
N ARG A 189 6.73 -7.17 -6.95
CA ARG A 189 5.39 -6.96 -6.38
C ARG A 189 5.04 -5.46 -6.43
N ILE A 190 4.21 -5.11 -7.40
CA ILE A 190 3.78 -3.74 -7.67
C ILE A 190 2.67 -3.37 -6.67
N ASN A 191 3.01 -2.57 -5.66
CA ASN A 191 2.06 -1.99 -4.71
C ASN A 191 1.88 -0.49 -4.96
N ASN A 192 1.05 0.17 -4.14
CA ASN A 192 0.78 1.61 -4.29
C ASN A 192 2.06 2.45 -4.16
N ASN A 193 3.01 2.05 -3.29
CA ASN A 193 4.28 2.76 -3.16
C ASN A 193 5.14 2.66 -4.43
N PHE A 194 5.23 1.48 -5.04
CA PHE A 194 5.88 1.32 -6.35
C PHE A 194 5.22 2.25 -7.38
N ALA A 195 3.89 2.16 -7.54
CA ALA A 195 3.16 2.93 -8.54
C ALA A 195 3.39 4.44 -8.41
N ILE A 196 3.27 4.99 -7.19
CA ILE A 196 3.45 6.43 -6.93
C ILE A 196 4.88 6.89 -7.25
N ASN A 197 5.89 6.09 -6.88
CA ASN A 197 7.29 6.49 -7.05
C ASN A 197 7.83 6.20 -8.46
N TYR A 198 7.18 5.31 -9.20
CA TYR A 198 7.60 4.87 -10.53
C TYR A 198 7.28 5.90 -11.63
N ILE A 199 6.07 6.50 -11.62
CA ILE A 199 5.51 7.27 -12.75
C ILE A 199 6.46 8.36 -13.28
N TRP A 200 7.24 9.00 -12.40
CA TRP A 200 8.04 10.19 -12.72
C TRP A 200 9.53 9.89 -12.93
N LYS A 201 9.94 8.62 -13.03
CA LYS A 201 11.37 8.24 -13.05
C LYS A 201 11.91 7.96 -14.45
N LEU A 202 11.05 7.67 -15.41
CA LEU A 202 11.53 7.19 -16.69
C LEU A 202 11.80 8.36 -17.64
N LYS A 203 12.88 8.22 -18.42
CA LYS A 203 13.15 9.07 -19.58
C LYS A 203 11.98 8.98 -20.56
N ASP A 204 11.71 10.07 -21.26
CA ASP A 204 10.82 10.05 -22.42
C ASP A 204 11.30 8.96 -23.39
N SER A 205 10.40 8.03 -23.73
CA SER A 205 10.66 6.98 -24.70
C SER A 205 11.68 5.91 -24.25
N VAL A 206 11.46 5.31 -23.08
CA VAL A 206 12.30 4.22 -22.54
C VAL A 206 11.84 2.83 -23.02
N ASP A 207 12.76 1.88 -23.11
CA ASP A 207 12.42 0.46 -23.27
C ASP A 207 12.10 -0.18 -21.91
N LEU A 208 10.89 -0.67 -21.74
CA LEU A 208 10.39 -1.11 -20.45
C LEU A 208 9.92 -2.55 -20.48
N THR A 209 10.43 -3.37 -19.57
CA THR A 209 10.02 -4.77 -19.43
C THR A 209 9.59 -5.08 -18.01
N PHE A 210 8.41 -5.67 -17.85
CA PHE A 210 7.99 -6.34 -16.62
C PHE A 210 8.01 -7.83 -16.87
N ASN A 211 8.76 -8.58 -16.06
CA ASN A 211 8.91 -10.02 -16.22
C ASN A 211 8.55 -10.74 -14.92
N ASN A 212 7.46 -11.48 -14.96
CA ASN A 212 6.87 -12.20 -13.84
C ASN A 212 6.50 -11.30 -12.65
N CYS A 213 6.17 -10.04 -12.92
CA CYS A 213 5.69 -9.10 -11.91
C CYS A 213 4.21 -9.34 -11.59
N ILE A 214 3.77 -8.94 -10.39
CA ILE A 214 2.37 -9.04 -9.94
C ILE A 214 1.95 -7.77 -9.22
N CYS A 215 0.71 -7.32 -9.41
CA CYS A 215 0.15 -6.22 -8.61
C CYS A 215 -0.43 -6.73 -7.29
N VAL A 216 -0.31 -5.93 -6.23
CA VAL A 216 -0.79 -6.24 -4.87
C VAL A 216 -1.45 -5.00 -4.25
N ASP A 217 -2.10 -5.16 -3.09
CA ASP A 217 -2.67 -4.06 -2.30
C ASP A 217 -3.71 -3.19 -3.04
N GLY A 218 -4.45 -3.80 -3.96
CA GLY A 218 -5.47 -3.13 -4.76
C GLY A 218 -4.91 -2.31 -5.93
N THR A 219 -3.59 -2.24 -6.09
CA THR A 219 -2.94 -1.67 -7.27
C THR A 219 -3.22 -2.55 -8.50
N THR A 220 -3.28 -1.92 -9.65
CA THR A 220 -3.47 -2.53 -10.96
C THR A 220 -2.38 -2.04 -11.91
N TYR A 221 -2.21 -2.70 -13.06
CA TYR A 221 -1.26 -2.17 -14.04
C TYR A 221 -1.73 -0.84 -14.65
N LYS A 222 -3.02 -0.52 -14.59
CA LYS A 222 -3.56 0.77 -15.06
C LYS A 222 -2.93 1.95 -14.30
N ASP A 223 -2.59 1.74 -13.03
CA ASP A 223 -2.00 2.75 -12.17
C ASP A 223 -0.56 3.11 -12.57
N LEU A 224 0.12 2.25 -13.35
CA LEU A 224 1.49 2.50 -13.81
C LEU A 224 1.56 3.32 -15.10
N PHE A 225 0.55 3.23 -15.97
CA PHE A 225 0.65 3.71 -17.36
C PHE A 225 -0.28 4.89 -17.67
N ALA A 226 -0.69 5.66 -16.67
CA ALA A 226 -1.56 6.80 -16.89
C ALA A 226 -0.89 7.95 -17.68
N SER A 227 0.45 8.01 -17.74
CA SER A 227 1.20 9.09 -18.42
C SER A 227 2.66 8.73 -18.72
N THR A 228 2.97 7.48 -19.08
CA THR A 228 4.36 7.04 -19.31
C THR A 228 4.68 6.96 -20.80
N ASP A 229 5.71 7.69 -21.23
CA ASP A 229 6.26 7.59 -22.58
C ASP A 229 7.20 6.37 -22.70
N VAL A 230 6.74 5.34 -23.40
CA VAL A 230 7.46 4.07 -23.55
C VAL A 230 7.74 3.82 -25.03
N SER A 231 9.00 3.53 -25.37
CA SER A 231 9.41 3.11 -26.72
C SER A 231 8.99 1.68 -27.01
N ASN A 232 9.37 0.75 -26.15
CA ASN A 232 9.01 -0.66 -26.29
C ASN A 232 8.52 -1.19 -24.95
N LEU A 233 7.25 -1.59 -24.87
CA LEU A 233 6.69 -2.21 -23.67
C LEU A 233 6.67 -3.72 -23.81
N ARG A 234 7.22 -4.44 -22.84
CA ARG A 234 7.11 -5.90 -22.74
C ARG A 234 6.55 -6.28 -21.39
N MET A 235 5.46 -7.05 -21.38
CA MET A 235 4.93 -7.65 -20.15
C MET A 235 4.91 -9.16 -20.30
N ILE A 236 5.78 -9.81 -19.53
CA ILE A 236 6.11 -11.23 -19.67
C ILE A 236 5.65 -11.98 -18.45
N SER A 237 4.74 -12.93 -18.62
CA SER A 237 4.18 -13.75 -17.53
C SER A 237 3.63 -12.90 -16.37
N CYS A 238 3.15 -11.69 -16.68
CA CYS A 238 2.54 -10.79 -15.70
C CYS A 238 1.07 -11.17 -15.53
N GLY A 239 0.52 -10.98 -14.33
CA GLY A 239 -0.87 -11.29 -13.99
C GLY A 239 -1.94 -10.38 -14.62
N LEU A 240 -1.73 -9.90 -15.84
CA LEU A 240 -2.64 -8.99 -16.55
C LEU A 240 -3.98 -9.64 -16.88
N THR A 241 -5.03 -8.84 -16.75
CA THR A 241 -6.35 -9.08 -17.35
C THR A 241 -6.46 -8.47 -18.75
N ASN A 242 -7.45 -8.90 -19.55
CA ASN A 242 -7.73 -8.30 -20.86
C ASN A 242 -8.02 -6.80 -20.75
N ASP A 243 -8.81 -6.39 -19.76
CA ASP A 243 -9.18 -4.99 -19.54
C ASP A 243 -7.98 -4.10 -19.20
N GLU A 244 -7.02 -4.62 -18.44
CA GLU A 244 -5.77 -3.91 -18.15
C GLU A 244 -4.89 -3.83 -19.40
N ALA A 245 -4.73 -4.91 -20.15
CA ALA A 245 -3.95 -4.90 -21.39
C ALA A 245 -4.51 -3.91 -22.42
N ILE A 246 -5.83 -3.88 -22.62
CA ILE A 246 -6.51 -2.89 -23.48
C ILE A 246 -6.25 -1.47 -22.96
N TYR A 247 -6.47 -1.25 -21.66
CA TYR A 247 -6.27 0.07 -21.06
C TYR A 247 -4.84 0.57 -21.26
N ILE A 248 -3.84 -0.26 -21.00
CA ILE A 248 -2.43 0.12 -21.15
C ILE A 248 -2.17 0.54 -22.59
N VAL A 249 -2.52 -0.29 -23.57
CA VAL A 249 -2.25 0.02 -24.99
C VAL A 249 -2.96 1.30 -25.44
N CYS A 250 -4.20 1.52 -25.01
CA CYS A 250 -4.95 2.73 -25.36
C CYS A 250 -4.43 4.01 -24.67
N ASN A 251 -3.67 3.91 -23.58
CA ASN A 251 -3.16 5.07 -22.84
C ASN A 251 -1.66 5.34 -23.06
N LEU A 252 -0.93 4.44 -23.73
CA LEU A 252 0.44 4.73 -24.16
C LEU A 252 0.45 5.77 -25.28
N TYR A 253 1.47 6.63 -25.27
CA TYR A 253 1.59 7.70 -26.26
C TYR A 253 1.98 7.13 -27.64
N PRO A 254 1.11 7.21 -28.67
CA PRO A 254 1.33 6.49 -29.93
C PRO A 254 2.57 6.92 -30.70
N TYR A 255 3.05 8.15 -30.49
CA TYR A 255 4.18 8.72 -31.24
C TYR A 255 5.55 8.26 -30.73
N THR A 256 5.63 7.81 -29.47
CA THR A 256 6.86 7.27 -28.87
C THR A 256 6.89 5.75 -28.96
N LEU A 257 5.74 5.10 -29.12
CA LEU A 257 5.57 3.66 -29.07
C LEU A 257 5.96 2.94 -30.37
N ASN A 258 7.03 2.16 -30.31
CA ASN A 258 7.51 1.29 -31.38
C ASN A 258 6.90 -0.12 -31.32
N SER A 259 6.79 -0.69 -30.12
CA SER A 259 6.18 -2.03 -29.95
C SER A 259 5.58 -2.26 -28.56
N VAL A 260 4.55 -3.11 -28.52
CA VAL A 260 3.97 -3.67 -27.29
C VAL A 260 3.96 -5.18 -27.41
N THR A 261 4.57 -5.87 -26.44
CA THR A 261 4.56 -7.33 -26.36
C THR A 261 3.90 -7.80 -25.08
N PHE A 262 2.87 -8.62 -25.20
CA PHE A 262 2.30 -9.36 -24.07
C PHE A 262 2.55 -10.85 -24.26
N THR A 263 3.09 -11.50 -23.23
CA THR A 263 3.20 -12.96 -23.14
C THR A 263 2.49 -13.43 -21.87
N ASN A 264 1.21 -13.73 -22.00
CA ASN A 264 0.39 -14.23 -20.90
C ASN A 264 -0.67 -15.17 -21.49
N GLU A 265 -0.63 -16.43 -21.08
CA GLU A 265 -1.50 -17.50 -21.58
C GLU A 265 -2.99 -17.24 -21.35
N LYS A 266 -3.34 -16.34 -20.42
CA LYS A 266 -4.73 -16.02 -20.08
C LYS A 266 -5.33 -14.89 -20.92
N LEU A 267 -4.54 -14.20 -21.73
CA LEU A 267 -5.03 -13.10 -22.56
C LEU A 267 -5.74 -13.63 -23.80
N ASP A 268 -6.92 -13.08 -24.07
CA ASP A 268 -7.68 -13.38 -25.28
C ASP A 268 -7.13 -12.54 -26.44
N LYS A 269 -6.31 -13.17 -27.29
CA LYS A 269 -5.61 -12.47 -28.37
C LYS A 269 -6.56 -11.84 -29.39
N GLU A 270 -7.64 -12.52 -29.73
CA GLU A 270 -8.59 -12.04 -30.73
C GLU A 270 -9.36 -10.83 -30.20
N LEU A 271 -9.82 -10.91 -28.94
CA LEU A 271 -10.45 -9.79 -28.27
C LEU A 271 -9.52 -8.57 -28.20
N LEU A 272 -8.27 -8.76 -27.74
CA LEU A 272 -7.30 -7.67 -27.62
C LEU A 272 -7.06 -6.97 -28.94
N VAL A 273 -6.77 -7.72 -30.00
CA VAL A 273 -6.56 -7.18 -31.36
C VAL A 273 -7.79 -6.39 -31.81
N ASN A 274 -8.98 -7.00 -31.74
CA ASN A 274 -10.20 -6.35 -32.21
C ASN A 274 -10.51 -5.07 -31.43
N THR A 275 -10.41 -5.10 -30.10
CA THR A 275 -10.73 -3.94 -29.26
C THR A 275 -9.68 -2.83 -29.39
N ILE A 276 -8.38 -3.16 -29.44
CA ILE A 276 -7.32 -2.15 -29.56
C ILE A 276 -7.42 -1.42 -30.89
N PHE A 277 -7.61 -2.13 -32.01
CA PHE A 277 -7.70 -1.47 -33.33
C PHE A 277 -9.01 -0.72 -33.57
N GLN A 278 -10.07 -1.03 -32.82
CA GLN A 278 -11.30 -0.23 -32.83
C GLN A 278 -11.16 1.07 -32.03
N ASN A 279 -10.32 1.09 -30.98
CA ASN A 279 -10.27 2.19 -30.01
C ASN A 279 -8.97 3.01 -30.04
N SER A 280 -7.99 2.62 -30.86
CA SER A 280 -6.69 3.32 -30.94
C SER A 280 -6.29 3.63 -32.39
N SER A 281 -5.43 4.63 -32.56
CA SER A 281 -4.82 4.98 -33.84
C SER A 281 -3.55 4.16 -34.14
N LEU A 282 -3.30 3.08 -33.40
CA LEU A 282 -2.08 2.28 -33.52
C LEU A 282 -2.10 1.41 -34.78
N SER A 283 -0.93 1.25 -35.41
CA SER A 283 -0.74 0.31 -36.51
C SER A 283 -0.77 -1.14 -36.00
N ARG A 284 -1.25 -2.07 -36.84
CA ARG A 284 -1.30 -3.50 -36.51
C ARG A 284 0.04 -4.11 -36.17
N ASP A 285 1.11 -3.59 -36.76
CA ASP A 285 2.45 -4.15 -36.60
C ASP A 285 3.10 -3.80 -35.25
N ILE A 286 2.50 -2.88 -34.47
CA ILE A 286 3.01 -2.45 -33.16
C ILE A 286 2.67 -3.48 -32.06
N LEU A 287 1.57 -4.21 -32.19
CA LEU A 287 1.08 -5.13 -31.15
C LEU A 287 1.50 -6.57 -31.43
N ILE A 288 2.33 -7.13 -30.56
CA ILE A 288 2.83 -8.50 -30.62
C ILE A 288 2.22 -9.31 -29.46
N LEU A 289 1.41 -10.31 -29.79
CA LEU A 289 0.77 -11.19 -28.80
C LEU A 289 1.32 -12.61 -28.92
N ASN A 290 2.19 -12.99 -28.00
CA ASN A 290 2.88 -14.28 -27.99
C ASN A 290 2.28 -15.22 -26.96
#